data_AF-A0A7C8YT09-F1
#
_entry.id   AF-A0A7C8YT09-F1
#
_cell.length_a   1.000
_cell.length_b   1.000
_cell.length_c   1.000
_cell.angle_alpha   90.00
_cell.angle_beta   90.00
_cell.angle_gamma   90.00
#
_symmetry.space_group_name_H-M   'P 1'
#
loop_
_entity.id
_entity.type
_entity.pdbx_description
1 polymer ?
#
loop_
_entity_poly.entity_id
_entity_poly.type
_entity_poly.pdbx_seq_one_letter_code
_entity_poly.pdbx_strand_id
1 'polypeptide(L)'
;GTNFHASSCNRKLAGARYFSKGYEAALGPIDESRESKSPRDDDGHGTHTASTAAGSPVEGASLFGYASGTARGMASKARVAAYKVCWVGGCFSSDILAAIDKAIEDNVNVLSLSLGGGMSDYYRDSVAIGAFAAMERGILVSCSAGNAGPTPFSLSNVAPWITTVGAGTLDRDFPAFVSLGSGKNFSGVSLFRGDPLPHGLLPLVYAGNFPFLFIFFGQILNIIIIDENPSYHVITL
;
A
#
# COMPACT_ATOMS: atom_id res chain seq x y z
N GLY A 1 19.39 13.28 -2.94
CA GLY A 1 18.15 14.02 -3.23
C GLY A 1 17.69 14.68 -1.95
N THR A 2 16.55 15.37 -2.00
CA THR A 2 15.96 16.05 -0.83
C THR A 2 15.72 15.06 0.32
N ASN A 3 16.23 15.39 1.51
CA ASN A 3 16.10 14.56 2.72
C ASN A 3 16.57 13.09 2.58
N PHE A 4 17.47 12.81 1.62
CA PHE A 4 18.05 11.49 1.40
C PHE A 4 19.48 11.62 0.85
N HIS A 5 20.47 11.30 1.69
CA HIS A 5 21.89 11.41 1.36
C HIS A 5 22.45 10.07 0.89
N ALA A 6 23.62 10.08 0.24
CA ALA A 6 24.29 8.84 -0.16
C ALA A 6 24.60 7.91 1.04
N SER A 7 24.81 8.50 2.22
CA SER A 7 25.03 7.79 3.49
C SER A 7 23.76 7.17 4.10
N SER A 8 22.58 7.41 3.52
CA SER A 8 21.31 6.82 4.00
C SER A 8 21.19 5.33 3.65
N CYS A 9 21.93 4.84 2.64
CA CYS A 9 22.03 3.42 2.34
C CYS A 9 22.94 2.70 3.36
N ASN A 10 22.68 1.40 3.57
CA ASN A 10 23.44 0.56 4.49
C ASN A 10 23.48 -0.90 3.99
N ARG A 11 23.90 -1.85 4.85
CA ARG A 11 23.97 -3.28 4.46
C ARG A 11 22.59 -3.92 4.20
N LYS A 12 21.51 -3.28 4.62
CA LYS A 12 20.12 -3.71 4.41
C LYS A 12 19.48 -3.04 3.22
N LEU A 13 19.41 -1.70 3.22
CA LEU A 13 19.03 -0.89 2.06
C LEU A 13 20.29 -0.63 1.24
N ALA A 14 20.58 -1.55 0.31
CA ALA A 14 21.82 -1.58 -0.45
C ALA A 14 21.85 -0.57 -1.59
N GLY A 15 20.67 -0.16 -2.09
CA GLY A 15 20.54 0.83 -3.15
C GLY A 15 19.22 1.58 -3.02
N ALA A 16 19.23 2.84 -3.43
CA ALA A 16 18.03 3.68 -3.46
C ALA A 16 18.13 4.67 -4.62
N ARG A 17 17.14 4.64 -5.51
CA ARG A 17 17.03 5.47 -6.71
C ARG A 17 15.60 5.97 -6.86
N TYR A 18 15.44 7.03 -7.65
CA TYR A 18 14.13 7.53 -8.03
C TYR A 18 14.12 7.91 -9.52
N PHE A 19 12.94 7.88 -10.13
CA PHE A 19 12.70 8.18 -11.53
C PHE A 19 11.49 9.10 -11.59
N SER A 20 11.69 10.31 -12.12
CA SER A 20 10.67 11.36 -12.17
C SER A 20 10.54 12.01 -13.54
N LYS A 21 11.26 11.53 -14.55
CA LYS A 21 11.33 12.22 -15.84
C LYS A 21 9.99 12.13 -16.57
N GLY A 22 9.33 10.97 -16.51
CA GLY A 22 8.00 10.77 -17.06
C GLY A 22 6.97 11.63 -16.35
N TYR A 23 6.99 11.62 -15.02
CA TYR A 23 6.16 12.47 -14.18
C TYR A 23 6.33 13.95 -14.52
N GLU A 24 7.58 14.45 -14.50
CA GLU A 24 7.85 15.88 -14.66
C GLU A 24 7.56 16.40 -16.08
N ALA A 25 7.68 15.53 -17.09
CA ALA A 25 7.27 15.85 -18.44
C ALA A 25 5.75 15.98 -18.60
N ALA A 26 4.96 15.24 -17.82
CA ALA A 26 3.50 15.23 -17.92
C ALA A 26 2.81 16.25 -17.01
N LEU A 27 3.30 16.40 -15.78
CA LEU A 27 2.65 17.19 -14.73
C LEU A 27 3.46 18.41 -14.27
N GLY A 28 4.66 18.60 -14.81
CA GLY A 28 5.59 19.64 -14.37
C GLY A 28 6.45 19.21 -13.18
N PRO A 29 7.28 20.12 -12.64
CA PRO A 29 8.24 19.79 -11.60
C PRO A 29 7.58 19.21 -10.35
N ILE A 30 8.30 18.32 -9.66
CA ILE A 30 7.84 17.77 -8.38
C ILE A 30 7.65 18.90 -7.36
N ASP A 31 6.48 18.92 -6.70
CA ASP A 31 6.18 19.84 -5.60
C ASP A 31 6.85 19.35 -4.31
N GLU A 32 8.05 19.86 -4.05
CA GLU A 32 8.87 19.48 -2.89
C GLU A 32 8.29 19.93 -1.54
N SER A 33 7.17 20.67 -1.52
CA SER A 33 6.40 20.92 -0.29
C SER A 33 5.54 19.73 0.13
N ARG A 34 5.25 18.82 -0.80
CA ARG A 34 4.37 17.66 -0.59
C ARG A 34 5.11 16.33 -0.61
N GLU A 35 6.15 16.21 -1.42
CA GLU A 35 6.93 14.98 -1.55
C GLU A 35 8.40 15.26 -1.87
N SER A 36 9.31 14.45 -1.35
CA SER A 36 10.75 14.64 -1.53
C SER A 36 11.19 14.18 -2.92
N LYS A 37 11.84 15.05 -3.71
CA LYS A 37 12.53 14.67 -4.95
C LYS A 37 13.80 13.86 -4.66
N SER A 38 13.59 12.64 -4.18
CA SER A 38 14.61 11.69 -3.78
C SER A 38 14.02 10.28 -3.70
N PRO A 39 14.83 9.24 -3.42
CA PRO A 39 14.32 7.89 -3.18
C PRO A 39 13.50 7.74 -1.89
N ARG A 40 13.36 8.81 -1.10
CA ARG A 40 12.58 8.81 0.14
C ARG A 40 11.09 8.57 -0.18
N ASP A 41 10.48 7.73 0.63
CA ASP A 41 9.06 7.48 0.61
C ASP A 41 8.34 8.47 1.54
N ASP A 42 7.43 9.25 0.99
CA ASP A 42 6.61 10.23 1.72
C ASP A 42 5.11 9.83 1.74
N ASP A 43 4.77 8.71 1.10
CA ASP A 43 3.42 8.12 1.06
C ASP A 43 3.28 6.99 2.08
N GLY A 44 4.27 6.08 2.10
CA GLY A 44 4.33 4.94 3.01
C GLY A 44 4.10 3.59 2.33
N HIS A 45 3.47 3.55 1.15
CA HIS A 45 3.21 2.31 0.42
C HIS A 45 4.49 1.54 0.10
N GLY A 46 5.54 2.21 -0.38
CA GLY A 46 6.83 1.57 -0.68
C GLY A 46 7.54 1.03 0.56
N THR A 47 7.45 1.74 1.68
CA THR A 47 7.98 1.30 2.98
C THR A 47 7.23 0.07 3.50
N HIS A 48 5.91 0.06 3.37
CA HIS A 48 5.06 -1.05 3.78
C HIS A 48 5.36 -2.32 2.95
N THR A 49 5.43 -2.22 1.63
CA THR A 49 5.67 -3.38 0.75
C THR A 49 7.11 -3.89 0.90
N ALA A 50 8.10 -3.00 0.94
CA ALA A 50 9.51 -3.40 1.14
C ALA A 50 9.74 -4.09 2.50
N SER A 51 9.10 -3.60 3.57
CA SER A 51 9.20 -4.23 4.89
C SER A 51 8.44 -5.56 4.99
N THR A 52 7.35 -5.73 4.24
CA THR A 52 6.64 -7.03 4.15
C THR A 52 7.46 -8.07 3.39
N ALA A 53 8.11 -7.68 2.29
CA ALA A 53 8.96 -8.59 1.52
C ALA A 53 10.25 -8.94 2.27
N ALA A 54 10.95 -7.94 2.81
CA ALA A 54 12.30 -8.08 3.32
C ALA A 54 12.58 -7.23 4.56
N GLY A 55 11.62 -6.87 5.40
CA GLY A 55 11.87 -6.14 6.64
C GLY A 55 12.78 -6.91 7.61
N SER A 56 13.71 -6.20 8.25
CA SER A 56 14.45 -6.76 9.39
C SER A 56 13.50 -6.98 10.57
N PRO A 57 13.77 -7.94 11.47
CA PRO A 57 12.93 -8.14 12.66
C PRO A 57 12.88 -6.88 13.52
N VAL A 58 11.68 -6.47 13.90
CA VAL A 58 11.41 -5.37 14.83
C VAL A 58 10.49 -5.89 15.94
N GLU A 59 11.04 -6.01 17.14
CA GLU A 59 10.30 -6.42 18.33
C GLU A 59 9.36 -5.31 18.82
N GLY A 60 8.24 -5.69 19.43
CA GLY A 60 7.26 -4.73 19.96
C GLY A 60 6.53 -3.91 18.90
N ALA A 61 6.55 -4.35 17.64
CA ALA A 61 5.82 -3.70 16.57
C ALA A 61 4.31 -3.86 16.78
N SER A 62 3.58 -2.76 16.64
CA SER A 62 2.11 -2.73 16.71
C SER A 62 1.58 -1.50 15.97
N LEU A 63 0.31 -1.56 15.56
CA LEU A 63 -0.44 -0.39 15.13
C LEU A 63 -1.31 0.04 16.31
N PHE A 64 -0.85 0.98 17.14
CA PHE A 64 -1.61 1.47 18.31
C PHE A 64 -2.02 0.37 19.29
N GLY A 65 -1.17 -0.64 19.47
CA GLY A 65 -1.45 -1.83 20.28
C GLY A 65 -2.12 -2.98 19.52
N TYR A 66 -2.72 -2.72 18.36
CA TYR A 66 -3.23 -3.78 17.49
C TYR A 66 -2.08 -4.57 16.83
N ALA A 67 -2.32 -5.87 16.63
CA ALA A 67 -1.37 -6.80 16.01
C ALA A 67 0.04 -6.76 16.65
N SER A 68 0.09 -6.60 17.96
CA SER A 68 1.34 -6.55 18.71
C SER A 68 2.16 -7.83 18.53
N GLY A 69 3.45 -7.67 18.20
CA GLY A 69 4.35 -8.80 18.01
C GLY A 69 5.71 -8.39 17.45
N THR A 70 6.39 -9.32 16.79
CA THR A 70 7.61 -9.02 16.04
C THR A 70 7.28 -8.90 14.56
N ALA A 71 7.42 -7.70 14.00
CA ALA A 71 7.28 -7.50 12.56
C ALA A 71 8.56 -7.95 11.84
N ARG A 72 8.42 -8.68 10.74
CA ARG A 72 9.55 -9.09 9.89
C ARG A 72 9.06 -9.38 8.48
N GLY A 73 9.93 -9.20 7.50
CA GLY A 73 9.62 -9.59 6.13
C GLY A 73 9.78 -11.09 5.90
N MET A 74 9.19 -11.59 4.81
CA MET A 74 9.30 -12.98 4.38
C MET A 74 10.77 -13.43 4.20
N ALA A 75 11.60 -12.55 3.61
CA ALA A 75 13.04 -12.75 3.44
C ALA A 75 13.84 -11.73 4.25
N SER A 76 13.77 -11.82 5.59
CA SER A 76 14.38 -10.85 6.51
C SER A 76 15.89 -10.62 6.34
N LYS A 77 16.64 -11.57 5.78
CA LYS A 77 18.07 -11.44 5.47
C LYS A 77 18.39 -10.90 4.07
N ALA A 78 17.40 -10.78 3.19
CA ALA A 78 17.59 -10.24 1.85
C ALA A 78 18.00 -8.75 1.91
N ARG A 79 18.71 -8.27 0.90
CA ARG A 79 18.99 -6.84 0.74
C ARG A 79 17.88 -6.20 -0.09
N VAL A 80 17.62 -4.92 0.18
CA VAL A 80 16.61 -4.13 -0.53
C VAL A 80 17.32 -3.11 -1.41
N ALA A 81 16.89 -3.03 -2.66
CA ALA A 81 17.18 -1.91 -3.55
C ALA A 81 15.85 -1.23 -3.90
N ALA A 82 15.72 0.04 -3.53
CA ALA A 82 14.49 0.80 -3.73
C ALA A 82 14.56 1.63 -5.02
N TYR A 83 13.52 1.52 -5.86
CA TYR A 83 13.38 2.26 -7.10
C TYR A 83 12.05 3.01 -7.08
N LYS A 84 12.06 4.28 -6.63
CA LYS A 84 10.84 5.11 -6.53
C LYS A 84 10.41 5.58 -7.94
N VAL A 85 9.21 5.19 -8.36
CA VAL A 85 8.61 5.53 -9.67
C VAL A 85 7.24 6.17 -9.55
N CYS A 86 6.69 6.20 -8.34
CA CYS A 86 5.39 6.76 -8.03
C CYS A 86 5.58 8.06 -7.25
N TRP A 87 4.75 9.03 -7.59
CA TRP A 87 4.69 10.36 -7.03
C TRP A 87 3.23 10.69 -6.71
N VAL A 88 2.93 11.85 -6.12
CA VAL A 88 1.56 12.24 -5.72
C VAL A 88 0.58 12.20 -6.91
N GLY A 89 1.03 12.56 -8.12
CA GLY A 89 0.23 12.48 -9.35
C GLY A 89 0.20 11.11 -10.03
N GLY A 90 0.78 10.07 -9.43
CA GLY A 90 0.76 8.69 -9.92
C GLY A 90 2.13 8.16 -10.38
N CYS A 91 2.10 6.97 -10.98
CA CYS A 91 3.28 6.26 -11.47
C CYS A 91 3.27 6.27 -13.00
N PHE A 92 4.31 6.84 -13.61
CA PHE A 92 4.36 7.00 -15.07
C PHE A 92 5.05 5.81 -15.74
N SER A 93 4.48 5.31 -16.84
CA SER A 93 4.99 4.14 -17.57
C SER A 93 6.46 4.23 -17.97
N SER A 94 6.94 5.42 -18.36
CA SER A 94 8.34 5.63 -18.70
C SER A 94 9.27 5.58 -17.50
N ASP A 95 8.84 6.08 -16.33
CA ASP A 95 9.62 6.00 -15.09
C ASP A 95 9.64 4.56 -14.55
N ILE A 96 8.53 3.81 -14.70
CA ILE A 96 8.45 2.38 -14.38
C ILE A 96 9.44 1.58 -15.24
N LEU A 97 9.42 1.76 -16.57
CA LEU A 97 10.36 1.07 -17.46
C LEU A 97 11.81 1.41 -17.13
N ALA A 98 12.13 2.69 -16.93
CA ALA A 98 13.48 3.12 -16.60
C ALA A 98 13.97 2.51 -15.27
N ALA A 99 13.07 2.33 -14.29
CA ALA A 99 13.41 1.66 -13.04
C ALA A 99 13.63 0.16 -13.21
N ILE A 100 12.82 -0.52 -14.02
CA ILE A 100 13.00 -1.96 -14.29
C ILE A 100 14.32 -2.18 -15.03
N ASP A 101 14.60 -1.41 -16.08
CA ASP A 101 15.87 -1.46 -16.80
C ASP A 101 17.04 -1.25 -15.84
N LYS A 102 16.91 -0.26 -14.94
CA LYS A 102 17.98 0.01 -13.99
C LYS A 102 18.16 -1.11 -12.96
N ALA A 103 17.08 -1.75 -12.53
CA ALA A 103 17.13 -2.88 -11.63
C ALA A 103 17.76 -4.11 -12.29
N ILE A 104 17.50 -4.33 -13.59
CA ILE A 104 18.16 -5.36 -14.39
C ILE A 104 19.67 -5.09 -14.48
N GLU A 105 20.08 -3.85 -14.79
CA GLU A 105 21.49 -3.45 -14.82
C GLU A 105 22.19 -3.63 -13.46
N ASP A 106 21.50 -3.28 -12.38
CA ASP A 106 21.98 -3.44 -11.01
C ASP A 106 21.97 -4.92 -10.57
N ASN A 107 21.53 -5.84 -11.44
CA ASN A 107 21.52 -7.30 -11.27
C ASN A 107 20.75 -7.78 -10.03
N VAL A 108 19.55 -7.24 -9.81
CA VAL A 108 18.65 -7.69 -8.74
C VAL A 108 18.19 -9.13 -8.99
N ASN A 109 17.84 -9.86 -7.93
CA ASN A 109 17.42 -11.26 -8.06
C ASN A 109 15.90 -11.42 -8.26
N VAL A 110 15.11 -10.51 -7.67
CA VAL A 110 13.65 -10.52 -7.71
C VAL A 110 13.16 -9.08 -7.78
N LEU A 111 12.13 -8.84 -8.59
CA LEU A 111 11.38 -7.58 -8.64
C LEU A 111 10.02 -7.79 -7.95
N SER A 112 9.70 -6.90 -7.01
CA SER A 112 8.39 -6.83 -6.34
C SER A 112 7.73 -5.51 -6.72
N LEU A 113 6.62 -5.58 -7.46
CA LEU A 113 5.95 -4.45 -8.08
C LEU A 113 4.48 -4.42 -7.64
N SER A 114 4.19 -3.69 -6.57
CA SER A 114 2.83 -3.48 -6.08
C SER A 114 2.15 -2.32 -6.82
N LEU A 115 2.19 -2.36 -8.15
CA LEU A 115 1.60 -1.37 -9.05
C LEU A 115 1.01 -2.07 -10.27
N GLY A 116 0.10 -1.40 -10.94
CA GLY A 116 -0.54 -1.92 -12.14
C GLY A 116 -1.34 -0.84 -12.85
N GLY A 117 -1.54 -1.02 -14.15
CA GLY A 117 -2.43 -0.21 -14.96
C GLY A 117 -3.73 -0.95 -15.29
N GLY A 118 -4.58 -0.30 -16.09
CA GLY A 118 -5.71 -0.98 -16.71
C GLY A 118 -5.25 -2.06 -17.70
N MET A 119 -6.17 -2.94 -18.08
CA MET A 119 -5.88 -3.98 -19.08
C MET A 119 -5.45 -3.36 -20.42
N SER A 120 -4.35 -3.85 -20.97
CA SER A 120 -3.82 -3.46 -22.27
C SER A 120 -3.10 -4.65 -22.90
N ASP A 121 -2.95 -4.65 -24.23
CA ASP A 121 -2.14 -5.65 -24.91
C ASP A 121 -0.68 -5.58 -24.43
N TYR A 122 0.01 -6.73 -24.40
CA TYR A 122 1.34 -6.84 -23.79
C TYR A 122 2.38 -5.85 -24.36
N TYR A 123 2.31 -5.55 -25.66
CA TYR A 123 3.22 -4.61 -26.31
C TYR A 123 2.89 -3.12 -26.06
N ARG A 124 1.80 -2.83 -25.35
CA ARG A 124 1.41 -1.48 -24.91
C ARG A 124 1.50 -1.32 -23.39
N ASP A 125 1.69 -2.42 -22.66
CA ASP A 125 1.83 -2.43 -21.22
C ASP A 125 3.32 -2.33 -20.84
N SER A 126 3.70 -1.21 -20.25
CA SER A 126 5.07 -0.95 -19.79
C SER A 126 5.56 -1.95 -18.73
N VAL A 127 4.67 -2.43 -17.86
CA VAL A 127 5.02 -3.44 -16.85
C VAL A 127 5.27 -4.78 -17.53
N ALA A 128 4.42 -5.17 -18.49
CA ALA A 128 4.61 -6.40 -19.25
C ALA A 128 5.93 -6.39 -20.04
N ILE A 129 6.24 -5.30 -20.74
CA ILE A 129 7.50 -5.15 -21.50
C ILE A 129 8.71 -5.24 -20.58
N GLY A 130 8.74 -4.45 -19.50
CA GLY A 130 9.86 -4.46 -18.55
C GLY A 130 10.02 -5.81 -17.87
N ALA A 131 8.91 -6.45 -17.49
CA ALA A 131 8.94 -7.77 -16.87
C ALA A 131 9.45 -8.86 -17.82
N PHE A 132 9.17 -8.75 -19.12
CA PHE A 132 9.70 -9.68 -20.12
C PHE A 132 11.23 -9.58 -20.17
N ALA A 133 11.77 -8.37 -20.26
CA ALA A 133 13.22 -8.14 -20.25
C ALA A 133 13.89 -8.62 -18.96
N ALA A 134 13.24 -8.45 -17.81
CA ALA A 134 13.73 -8.98 -16.53
C ALA A 134 13.75 -10.52 -16.52
N MET A 135 12.68 -11.15 -17.02
CA MET A 135 12.57 -12.61 -17.11
C MET A 135 13.62 -13.22 -18.04
N GLU A 136 13.92 -12.59 -19.18
CA GLU A 136 15.01 -13.02 -20.08
C GLU A 136 16.39 -12.99 -19.41
N ARG A 137 16.55 -12.19 -18.35
CA ARG A 137 17.77 -12.11 -17.53
C ARG A 137 17.73 -13.02 -16.30
N GLY A 138 16.69 -13.86 -16.16
CA GLY A 138 16.51 -14.77 -15.04
C GLY A 138 16.02 -14.09 -13.76
N ILE A 139 15.44 -12.88 -13.85
CA ILE A 139 14.91 -12.14 -12.70
C ILE A 139 13.42 -12.42 -12.58
N LEU A 140 13.00 -12.98 -11.44
CA LEU A 140 11.59 -13.22 -11.16
C LEU A 140 10.86 -11.90 -10.93
N VAL A 141 9.69 -11.73 -11.52
CA VAL A 141 8.85 -10.54 -11.36
C VAL A 141 7.53 -10.92 -10.68
N SER A 142 7.30 -10.37 -9.49
CA SER A 142 6.06 -10.49 -8.73
C SER A 142 5.28 -9.18 -8.82
N CYS A 143 4.02 -9.24 -9.27
CA CYS A 143 3.14 -8.08 -9.34
C CYS A 143 1.80 -8.35 -8.66
N SER A 144 1.18 -7.29 -8.12
CA SER A 144 -0.20 -7.38 -7.60
C SER A 144 -1.23 -7.60 -8.71
N ALA A 145 -2.31 -8.32 -8.42
CA ALA A 145 -3.43 -8.51 -9.36
C ALA A 145 -4.32 -7.26 -9.52
N GLY A 146 -4.13 -6.25 -8.68
CA GLY A 146 -5.00 -5.07 -8.60
C GLY A 146 -6.18 -5.25 -7.63
N ASN A 147 -6.83 -4.13 -7.29
CA ASN A 147 -7.89 -4.06 -6.27
C ASN A 147 -9.27 -3.75 -6.86
N ALA A 148 -9.45 -3.92 -8.17
CA ALA A 148 -10.68 -3.57 -8.89
C ALA A 148 -11.76 -4.70 -8.88
N GLY A 149 -11.52 -5.78 -8.14
CA GLY A 149 -12.51 -6.85 -7.96
C GLY A 149 -13.78 -6.37 -7.24
N PRO A 150 -14.80 -7.24 -7.12
CA PRO A 150 -14.79 -8.68 -7.41
C PRO A 150 -15.32 -9.05 -8.83
N THR A 151 -15.54 -8.06 -9.70
CA THR A 151 -16.10 -8.31 -11.03
C THR A 151 -15.15 -9.12 -11.92
N PRO A 152 -15.65 -10.01 -12.80
CA PRO A 152 -14.82 -10.68 -13.79
C PRO A 152 -14.05 -9.69 -14.67
N PHE A 153 -12.86 -10.09 -15.16
CA PHE A 153 -12.00 -9.27 -16.02
C PHE A 153 -11.51 -7.95 -15.39
N SER A 154 -11.31 -7.93 -14.07
CA SER A 154 -10.80 -6.78 -13.32
C SER A 154 -9.30 -6.85 -12.97
N LEU A 155 -8.61 -7.93 -13.37
CA LEU A 155 -7.19 -8.13 -13.05
C LEU A 155 -6.27 -7.25 -13.89
N SER A 156 -5.18 -6.81 -13.27
CA SER A 156 -4.02 -6.19 -13.90
C SER A 156 -2.85 -7.19 -13.98
N ASN A 157 -1.78 -6.82 -14.70
CA ASN A 157 -0.52 -7.56 -14.73
C ASN A 157 -0.67 -9.04 -15.18
N VAL A 158 -1.42 -9.27 -16.28
CA VAL A 158 -1.82 -10.62 -16.75
C VAL A 158 -0.81 -11.28 -17.70
N ALA A 159 0.39 -10.73 -17.84
CA ALA A 159 1.39 -11.28 -18.74
C ALA A 159 1.91 -12.63 -18.22
N PRO A 160 2.10 -13.67 -19.06
CA PRO A 160 2.46 -15.02 -18.59
C PRO A 160 3.81 -15.13 -17.86
N TRP A 161 4.72 -14.18 -18.07
CA TRP A 161 6.02 -14.11 -17.42
C TRP A 161 6.01 -13.32 -16.10
N ILE A 162 4.85 -12.83 -15.67
CA ILE A 162 4.65 -12.17 -14.38
C ILE A 162 4.01 -13.15 -13.42
N THR A 163 4.53 -13.22 -12.19
CA THR A 163 3.82 -13.87 -11.07
C THR A 163 2.79 -12.89 -10.53
N THR A 164 1.54 -13.01 -10.99
CA THR A 164 0.42 -12.17 -10.57
C THR A 164 -0.18 -12.67 -9.26
N VAL A 165 -0.16 -11.83 -8.22
CA VAL A 165 -0.53 -12.20 -6.86
C VAL A 165 -1.88 -11.59 -6.47
N GLY A 166 -2.87 -12.45 -6.21
CA GLY A 166 -4.13 -12.07 -5.59
C GLY A 166 -3.99 -11.98 -4.07
N ALA A 167 -4.93 -11.31 -3.42
CA ALA A 167 -4.94 -11.19 -1.96
C ALA A 167 -6.00 -12.07 -1.30
N GLY A 168 -5.64 -12.64 -0.17
CA GLY A 168 -6.52 -13.42 0.69
C GLY A 168 -6.50 -12.89 2.12
N THR A 169 -7.49 -13.31 2.92
CA THR A 169 -7.56 -12.99 4.33
C THR A 169 -6.67 -13.89 5.17
N LEU A 170 -6.33 -13.41 6.37
CA LEU A 170 -5.71 -14.20 7.42
C LEU A 170 -6.78 -14.62 8.45
N ASP A 171 -6.41 -15.50 9.37
CA ASP A 171 -7.21 -15.91 10.52
C ASP A 171 -7.31 -14.82 11.61
N ARG A 172 -6.41 -13.83 11.59
CA ARG A 172 -6.42 -12.67 12.49
C ARG A 172 -7.50 -11.66 12.10
N ASP A 173 -8.26 -11.20 13.10
CA ASP A 173 -9.27 -10.16 12.99
C ASP A 173 -9.06 -9.04 14.04
N PHE A 174 -9.71 -7.89 13.85
CA PHE A 174 -9.68 -6.72 14.74
C PHE A 174 -11.09 -6.35 15.21
N PRO A 175 -11.68 -7.15 16.12
CA PRO A 175 -13.07 -6.98 16.50
C PRO A 175 -13.30 -5.70 17.31
N ALA A 176 -14.44 -5.06 17.06
CA ALA A 176 -14.95 -3.92 17.81
C ALA A 176 -16.36 -4.24 18.31
N PHE A 177 -16.52 -4.29 19.62
CA PHE A 177 -17.80 -4.68 20.23
C PHE A 177 -18.64 -3.46 20.59
N VAL A 178 -19.92 -3.50 20.21
CA VAL A 178 -20.90 -2.46 20.55
C VAL A 178 -21.98 -3.09 21.43
N SER A 179 -22.14 -2.57 22.64
CA SER A 179 -23.21 -2.96 23.57
C SER A 179 -24.24 -1.83 23.66
N LEU A 180 -25.48 -2.11 23.32
CA LEU A 180 -26.58 -1.13 23.39
C LEU A 180 -27.20 -1.12 24.79
N GLY A 181 -27.82 0.01 25.15
CA GLY A 181 -28.62 0.12 26.39
C GLY A 181 -29.80 -0.86 26.47
N SER A 182 -30.20 -1.47 25.35
CA SER A 182 -31.19 -2.54 25.28
C SER A 182 -30.65 -3.92 25.67
N GLY A 183 -29.34 -4.05 25.95
CA GLY A 183 -28.67 -5.32 26.24
C GLY A 183 -28.27 -6.13 25.00
N LYS A 184 -28.53 -5.61 23.79
CA LYS A 184 -28.07 -6.22 22.54
C LYS A 184 -26.59 -5.93 22.31
N ASN A 185 -25.84 -6.97 21.92
CA ASN A 185 -24.42 -6.88 21.61
C ASN A 185 -24.18 -7.17 20.12
N PHE A 186 -23.33 -6.36 19.50
CA PHE A 186 -22.92 -6.49 18.11
C PHE A 186 -21.40 -6.57 18.03
N SER A 187 -20.91 -7.43 17.13
CA SER A 187 -19.51 -7.51 16.78
C SER A 187 -19.31 -6.83 15.44
N GLY A 188 -18.47 -5.80 15.41
CA GLY A 188 -17.98 -5.15 14.20
C GLY A 188 -16.47 -5.28 14.09
N VAL A 189 -15.88 -4.48 13.22
CA VAL A 189 -14.43 -4.42 12.98
C VAL A 189 -13.98 -2.97 13.08
N SER A 190 -12.87 -2.69 13.76
CA SER A 190 -12.31 -1.34 13.83
C SER A 190 -10.81 -1.33 14.14
N LEU A 191 -10.12 -0.34 13.60
CA LEU A 191 -8.72 0.01 13.90
C LEU A 191 -8.66 1.41 14.52
N PHE A 192 -9.41 1.62 15.59
CA PHE A 192 -9.58 2.95 16.20
C PHE A 192 -8.32 3.40 16.96
N ARG A 193 -7.89 4.65 16.73
CA ARG A 193 -6.73 5.30 17.36
C ARG A 193 -7.12 6.58 18.11
N GLY A 194 -8.29 6.63 18.71
CA GLY A 194 -8.68 7.77 19.53
C GLY A 194 -8.60 7.45 21.02
N ASP A 195 -8.88 8.48 21.81
CA ASP A 195 -9.00 8.31 23.26
C ASP A 195 -10.13 7.33 23.58
N PRO A 196 -9.99 6.55 24.68
CA PRO A 196 -11.06 5.70 25.15
C PRO A 196 -12.36 6.50 25.30
N LEU A 197 -13.48 5.90 24.90
CA LEU A 197 -14.77 6.51 25.14
C LEU A 197 -15.01 6.67 26.65
N PRO A 198 -15.73 7.73 27.07
CA PRO A 198 -16.11 7.89 28.47
C PRO A 198 -16.79 6.63 29.00
N HIS A 199 -16.53 6.31 30.27
CA HIS A 199 -17.20 5.19 30.92
C HIS A 199 -18.72 5.46 30.99
N GLY A 200 -19.52 4.69 30.25
CA GLY A 200 -20.98 4.76 30.28
C GLY A 200 -21.63 4.59 28.91
N LEU A 201 -22.96 4.48 28.91
CA LEU A 201 -23.74 4.49 27.68
C LEU A 201 -23.79 5.91 27.11
N LEU A 202 -23.43 6.05 25.83
CA LEU A 202 -23.57 7.30 25.09
C LEU A 202 -24.92 7.34 24.34
N PRO A 203 -25.52 8.52 24.16
CA PRO A 203 -26.71 8.65 23.32
C PRO A 203 -26.43 8.16 21.89
N LEU A 204 -27.25 7.24 21.40
CA LEU A 204 -27.22 6.77 20.02
C LEU A 204 -28.35 7.46 19.24
N VAL A 205 -28.00 8.15 18.16
CA VAL A 205 -28.94 8.88 17.32
C VAL A 205 -28.92 8.32 15.91
N TYR A 206 -30.08 7.94 15.37
CA TYR A 206 -30.21 7.53 13.97
C TYR A 206 -30.42 8.76 13.10
N ALA A 207 -29.40 9.10 12.29
CA ALA A 207 -29.40 10.30 11.46
C ALA A 207 -30.57 10.35 10.45
N GLY A 208 -31.09 9.20 10.00
CA GLY A 208 -32.24 9.12 9.10
C GLY A 208 -33.55 9.69 9.68
N ASN A 209 -33.62 9.89 11.00
CA ASN A 209 -34.76 10.54 11.64
C ASN A 209 -34.67 12.08 11.65
N PHE A 210 -33.62 12.68 11.08
CA PHE A 210 -33.43 14.14 11.01
C PHE A 210 -33.45 14.62 9.55
N PRO A 211 -34.55 15.27 9.11
CA PRO A 211 -34.69 15.74 7.72
C PRO A 211 -33.85 16.99 7.37
N PHE A 212 -33.11 17.57 8.33
CA PHE A 212 -32.23 18.73 8.12
C PHE A 212 -30.87 18.51 8.78
N LEU A 213 -29.83 18.38 7.96
CA LEU A 213 -28.44 18.25 8.40
C LEU A 213 -27.92 19.64 8.84
N PHE A 214 -28.08 19.99 10.12
CA PHE A 214 -27.16 20.94 10.75
C PHE A 214 -25.84 20.22 10.98
N ILE A 215 -24.89 20.39 10.07
CA ILE A 215 -23.49 20.01 10.29
C ILE A 215 -22.95 20.97 11.38
N PHE A 216 -23.05 20.57 12.65
CA PHE A 216 -22.21 21.15 13.67
C PHE A 216 -20.78 20.67 13.43
N PHE A 217 -19.91 21.56 12.95
CA PHE A 217 -18.47 21.40 13.04
C PHE A 217 -18.08 21.47 14.53
N GLY A 218 -18.15 20.32 15.21
CA GLY A 218 -17.79 20.21 16.62
C GLY A 218 -17.94 18.77 17.09
N GLN A 219 -16.83 18.02 17.08
CA GLN A 219 -16.63 16.73 17.74
C GLN A 219 -17.88 15.82 17.86
N ILE A 220 -18.39 15.33 16.74
CA ILE A 220 -19.26 14.15 16.74
C ILE A 220 -18.39 12.97 16.33
N LEU A 221 -18.23 12.04 17.27
CA LEU A 221 -17.61 10.75 17.04
C LEU A 221 -18.40 10.05 15.93
N ASN A 222 -17.83 9.98 14.73
CA ASN A 222 -18.39 9.23 13.61
C ASN A 222 -18.29 7.72 13.92
N ILE A 223 -19.21 7.20 14.74
CA ILE A 223 -19.50 5.77 14.73
C ILE A 223 -20.49 5.56 13.57
N ILE A 224 -19.94 5.39 12.38
CA ILE A 224 -20.69 4.86 11.24
C ILE A 224 -20.79 3.36 11.49
N ILE A 225 -21.95 2.88 11.97
CA ILE A 225 -22.29 1.47 11.89
C ILE A 225 -22.68 1.22 10.43
N ILE A 226 -21.73 0.72 9.64
CA ILE A 226 -22.01 0.19 8.31
C ILE A 226 -22.60 -1.21 8.53
N ASP A 227 -23.90 -1.35 8.26
CA ASP A 227 -24.55 -2.64 8.14
C ASP A 227 -24.32 -3.19 6.72
N GLU A 228 -23.85 -4.44 6.67
CA GLU A 228 -23.63 -5.35 5.53
C GLU A 228 -23.04 -4.83 4.19
N ASN A 229 -21.71 -4.92 4.09
CA ASN A 229 -21.04 -5.74 3.07
C ASN A 229 -19.56 -5.92 3.44
N PRO A 230 -18.99 -7.14 3.51
CA PRO A 230 -17.58 -7.32 3.82
C PRO A 230 -16.75 -6.95 2.59
N SER A 231 -16.47 -5.67 2.44
CA SER A 231 -15.42 -5.20 1.54
C SER A 231 -14.09 -5.54 2.22
N TYR A 232 -13.55 -6.70 1.83
CA TYR A 232 -12.23 -7.17 2.24
C TYR A 232 -11.19 -6.06 2.04
N HIS A 233 -10.57 -5.62 3.15
CA HIS A 233 -9.37 -4.80 3.08
C HIS A 233 -8.21 -5.69 2.63
N VAL A 234 -7.99 -5.67 1.33
CA VAL A 234 -6.88 -6.35 0.66
C VAL A 234 -5.62 -5.50 0.79
N ILE A 235 -4.65 -6.02 1.54
CA ILE A 235 -3.26 -5.54 1.51
C ILE A 235 -2.52 -6.46 0.53
N THR A 236 -2.25 -5.96 -0.67
CA THR A 236 -1.46 -6.71 -1.66
C THR A 236 0.01 -6.32 -1.57
N LEU A 237 0.88 -7.32 -1.71
CA LEU A 237 2.33 -7.20 -1.87
C LEU A 237 2.73 -6.54 -3.18
#